data_AF-A0A0J7JDG3-F1
#
_entry.id   AF-A0A0J7JDG3-F1
#
_cell.length_a   1.000
_cell.length_b   1.000
_cell.length_c   1.000
_cell.angle_alpha   90.00
_cell.angle_beta   90.00
_cell.angle_gamma   90.00
#
_symmetry.space_group_name_H-M   'P 1'
#
loop_
_entity.id
_entity.type
_entity.pdbx_description
1 polymer ?
#
loop_
_entity_poly.entity_id
_entity_poly.type
_entity_poly.pdbx_seq_one_letter_code
_entity_poly.pdbx_strand_id
1 'polypeptide(L)' 'MEDPKTVVKHEPRKSLIILFAAAIYSIIIGIVVLIGLGSGDTDMAEGAGWILVACGVISLVYYVLARKQTRPLK' A
#
# COMPACT_ATOMS: atom_id res chain seq x y z
N MET A 1 19.21 -30.82 10.31
CA MET A 1 18.02 -30.06 10.76
C MET A 1 18.38 -28.59 10.63
N GLU A 2 17.71 -27.88 9.73
CA GLU A 2 17.96 -26.44 9.52
C GLU A 2 17.51 -25.65 10.76
N ASP A 3 18.37 -24.75 11.19
CA ASP A 3 18.25 -23.99 12.43
C ASP A 3 16.97 -23.12 12.41
N PRO A 4 16.05 -23.24 13.39
CA PRO A 4 14.75 -22.57 13.38
C PRO A 4 14.84 -21.03 13.44
N LYS A 5 16.04 -20.47 13.65
CA LYS A 5 16.29 -19.03 13.68
C LYS A 5 16.57 -18.40 12.32
N THR A 6 16.82 -19.19 11.26
CA THR A 6 17.06 -18.67 9.90
C THR A 6 15.78 -18.58 9.07
N VAL A 7 14.79 -19.42 9.35
CA VAL A 7 13.51 -19.48 8.61
C VAL A 7 12.67 -18.20 8.78
N VAL A 8 12.70 -17.59 9.96
CA VAL A 8 11.94 -16.35 10.26
C VAL A 8 12.54 -15.10 9.58
N LYS A 9 13.82 -15.14 9.18
CA LYS A 9 14.51 -13.96 8.63
C LYS A 9 14.30 -13.76 7.12
N HIS A 10 13.71 -14.71 6.41
CA HIS A 10 13.54 -14.62 4.96
C HIS A 10 12.21 -14.01 4.49
N GLU A 11 11.22 -13.85 5.36
CA GLU A 11 9.89 -13.35 4.99
C GLU A 11 9.69 -11.82 4.91
N PRO A 12 10.46 -10.93 5.57
CA PRO A 12 10.09 -9.51 5.63
C PRO A 12 10.22 -8.79 4.28
N ARG A 13 11.00 -9.33 3.33
CA ARG A 13 11.16 -8.70 2.01
C ARG A 13 9.96 -8.96 1.08
N LYS A 14 9.33 -10.13 1.18
CA LYS A 14 8.18 -10.47 0.33
C LYS A 14 6.93 -9.67 0.75
N SER A 15 6.71 -9.51 2.06
CA SER A 15 5.57 -8.73 2.56
C SER A 15 5.65 -7.24 2.18
N LEU A 16 6.85 -6.65 2.19
CA LEU A 16 7.08 -5.26 1.76
C LEU A 16 6.72 -5.02 0.28
N ILE A 17 7.03 -5.96 -0.60
CA ILE A 17 6.70 -5.85 -2.04
C ILE A 17 5.18 -5.91 -2.24
N ILE A 18 4.50 -6.80 -1.51
CA ILE A 18 3.04 -6.91 -1.57
C ILE A 18 2.37 -5.62 -1.06
N LEU A 19 2.89 -5.03 0.02
CA LEU A 19 2.38 -3.77 0.57
C LEU A 19 2.54 -2.62 -0.44
N PHE A 20 3.68 -2.56 -1.15
CA PHE A 20 3.92 -1.57 -2.19
C PHE A 20 2.99 -1.76 -3.40
N ALA A 21 2.82 -3.00 -3.87
CA ALA A 21 1.92 -3.31 -4.96
C ALA A 21 0.45 -2.99 -4.61
N ALA A 22 0.01 -3.34 -3.39
CA ALA A 22 -1.33 -3.02 -2.90
C ALA A 22 -1.55 -1.51 -2.79
N ALA A 23 -0.57 -0.75 -2.30
CA ALA A 23 -0.64 0.71 -2.24
C ALA A 23 -0.83 1.34 -3.63
N ILE A 24 -0.03 0.92 -4.62
CA ILE A 24 -0.16 1.39 -6.01
C ILE A 24 -1.53 1.04 -6.57
N TYR A 25 -2.00 -0.20 -6.36
CA TYR A 25 -3.28 -0.66 -6.90
C TYR A 25 -4.45 0.15 -6.33
N SER A 26 -4.45 0.41 -5.02
CA SER A 26 -5.47 1.26 -4.38
C SER A 26 -5.45 2.70 -4.88
N ILE A 27 -4.27 3.28 -5.13
CA ILE A 27 -4.14 4.64 -5.68
C ILE A 27 -4.70 4.70 -7.11
N ILE A 28 -4.32 3.73 -7.96
CA ILE A 28 -4.79 3.67 -9.35
C ILE A 28 -6.32 3.54 -9.40
N ILE A 29 -6.89 2.63 -8.60
CA ILE A 29 -8.35 2.46 -8.54
C ILE A 29 -9.03 3.73 -8.03
N GLY A 30 -8.51 4.35 -6.97
CA GLY A 30 -9.06 5.60 -6.44
C GLY A 30 -9.08 6.73 -7.47
N ILE A 31 -8.00 6.88 -8.24
CA ILE A 31 -7.91 7.86 -9.34
C ILE A 31 -8.93 7.54 -10.44
N VAL A 32 -9.07 6.27 -10.83
CA VAL A 32 -10.04 5.84 -11.86
C VAL A 32 -11.47 6.12 -11.40
N VAL A 33 -11.79 5.90 -10.11
CA VAL A 33 -13.11 6.22 -9.55
C VAL A 33 -13.37 7.73 -9.57
N LEU A 34 -12.39 8.55 -9.17
CA LEU A 34 -12.52 10.01 -9.19
C LEU A 34 -12.74 10.56 -10.61
N ILE A 35 -12.00 10.05 -11.60
CA ILE A 35 -12.08 10.54 -12.98
C ILE A 35 -13.28 9.95 -13.74
N GLY A 36 -13.61 8.68 -13.49
CA GLY A 36 -14.61 7.93 -14.27
C GLY A 36 -16.03 7.96 -13.71
N LEU A 37 -16.18 8.09 -12.38
CA LEU A 37 -17.50 8.12 -11.71
C LEU A 37 -17.83 9.49 -11.12
N GLY A 38 -16.83 10.35 -10.87
CA GLY A 38 -17.04 11.74 -10.42
C GLY A 38 -17.69 12.65 -11.48
N SER A 39 -17.86 12.18 -12.72
CA SER A 39 -18.55 12.92 -13.79
C SER A 39 -20.08 12.78 -13.76
N GLY A 40 -20.63 11.94 -12.88
CA GLY A 40 -22.06 11.94 -12.57
C GLY A 40 -22.25 12.52 -11.18
N ASP A 41 -23.15 13.51 -11.02
CA ASP A 41 -23.51 14.24 -9.78
C ASP A 41 -23.88 13.33 -8.59
N THR A 42 -22.92 12.55 -8.13
CA THR A 42 -23.03 11.59 -7.04
C THR A 42 -21.86 11.85 -6.12
N ASP A 43 -22.08 12.70 -5.13
CA ASP A 43 -21.11 13.03 -4.06
C ASP A 43 -20.50 11.77 -3.41
N MET A 44 -21.23 10.65 -3.50
CA MET A 44 -20.81 9.34 -3.02
C MET A 44 -19.61 8.76 -3.80
N ALA A 45 -19.52 8.99 -5.12
CA ALA A 45 -18.41 8.53 -5.95
C ALA A 45 -17.13 9.32 -5.70
N GLU A 46 -17.26 10.64 -5.54
CA GLU A 46 -16.15 11.51 -5.19
C GLU A 46 -15.59 11.17 -3.80
N GLY A 47 -16.47 11.01 -2.80
CA GLY A 47 -16.07 10.60 -1.46
C GLY A 47 -15.39 9.23 -1.41
N ALA A 48 -15.92 8.23 -2.11
CA ALA A 48 -15.32 6.89 -2.18
C ALA A 48 -13.94 6.91 -2.86
N GLY A 49 -13.78 7.69 -3.93
CA GLY A 49 -12.51 7.87 -4.63
C GLY A 49 -11.43 8.46 -3.72
N TRP A 50 -11.77 9.52 -2.97
CA TRP A 50 -10.84 10.14 -2.01
C TRP A 50 -10.44 9.19 -0.87
N ILE A 51 -11.37 8.38 -0.36
CA ILE A 51 -11.08 7.38 0.68
C ILE A 51 -10.09 6.32 0.16
N LEU A 52 -10.30 5.82 -1.06
CA LEU A 52 -9.41 4.85 -1.71
C LEU A 52 -8.00 5.42 -1.90
N VAL A 53 -7.89 6.68 -2.36
CA VAL A 53 -6.61 7.37 -2.49
C VAL A 53 -5.93 7.55 -1.14
N ALA A 54 -6.66 8.00 -0.11
CA ALA A 54 -6.12 8.17 1.24
C ALA A 54 -5.60 6.84 1.83
N CYS A 55 -6.34 5.74 1.65
CA CYS A 55 -5.90 4.41 2.05
C CYS A 55 -4.61 4.00 1.34
N GLY A 56 -4.52 4.22 0.03
CA GLY A 56 -3.32 3.96 -0.75
C GLY A 56 -2.10 4.75 -0.28
N VAL A 57 -2.29 6.04 0.05
CA VAL A 57 -1.23 6.90 0.60
C VAL A 57 -0.76 6.40 1.97
N ILE A 58 -1.69 6.03 2.87
CA ILE A 58 -1.35 5.49 4.19
C ILE A 58 -0.54 4.19 4.07
N SER A 59 -0.94 3.28 3.18
CA SER A 59 -0.17 2.06 2.90
C SER A 59 1.24 2.37 2.38
N LEU A 60 1.40 3.42 1.58
CA LEU A 60 2.71 3.88 1.10
C LEU A 60 3.58 4.42 2.23
N VAL A 61 3.00 5.16 3.19
CA VAL A 61 3.69 5.63 4.40
C VAL A 61 4.18 4.45 5.24
N TYR A 62 3.31 3.45 5.48
CA TYR A 62 3.71 2.22 6.18
C TYR A 62 4.83 1.48 5.45
N TYR A 63 4.78 1.40 4.12
CA TYR A 63 5.87 0.83 3.32
C TYR A 63 7.19 1.57 3.55
N VAL A 64 7.17 2.91 3.52
CA VAL A 64 8.37 3.73 3.75
C VAL A 64 8.91 3.54 5.17
N LEU A 65 8.04 3.50 6.19
CA LEU A 65 8.44 3.27 7.59
C LEU A 65 9.04 1.87 7.78
N ALA A 66 8.39 0.84 7.25
CA ALA A 66 8.86 -0.54 7.33
C ALA A 66 10.16 -0.76 6.54
N ARG A 67 10.33 -0.06 5.41
CA ARG A 67 11.59 -0.04 4.64
C ARG A 67 12.72 0.68 5.41
N LYS A 68 12.41 1.72 6.17
CA LYS A 68 13.38 2.38 7.06
C LYS A 68 13.80 1.48 8.22
N GLN A 69 12.89 0.73 8.82
CA GLN A 69 13.21 -0.26 9.87
C GLN A 69 14.09 -1.42 9.37
N THR A 70 13.95 -1.85 8.12
CA THR A 70 14.73 -2.95 7.55
C THR A 70 16.09 -2.55 6.99
N ARG A 71 16.41 -1.25 6.91
CA ARG A 71 17.78 -0.78 6.73
C ARG A 71 18.46 -0.75 8.11
N PRO A 72 19.34 -1.70 8.47
CA PRO A 72 20.26 -1.45 9.56
C PRO A 72 21.04 -0.19 9.21
N LEU A 73 21.04 0.78 10.13
CA LEU A 73 21.96 1.91 10.11
C LEU A 73 23.36 1.32 9.90
N LYS A 74 23.94 1.64 8.74
CA LYS A 74 25.28 1.21 8.34
C LYS A 74 26.30 2.14 8.98
#